data_AF-A0A1E2WT53-F1
#
_entry.id   AF-A0A1E2WT53-F1
#
_cell.length_a   1.000
_cell.length_b   1.000
_cell.length_c   1.000
_cell.angle_alpha   90.00
_cell.angle_beta   90.00
_cell.angle_gamma   90.00
#
_symmetry.space_group_name_H-M   'P 1'
#
loop_
_entity.id
_entity.type
_entity.pdbx_description
1 polymer ?
#
loop_
_entity_poly.entity_id
_entity_poly.type
_entity_poly.pdbx_seq_one_letter_code
_entity_poly.pdbx_strand_id
1 'polypeptide(L)'
;MTRPSSVALEPEVAIAILGLFSAAADGEGISSTEEYALSEFLSRVELFEDYSEEDFEELTEKVVSLIEEEEPEDLIAQSIESLPNRGYREAAYITAILVVGIDEEVPEAEQDYISELQEALNISDERAQELIDAVFGEEEE
;
A
#
# COMPACT_ATOMS: atom_id res chain seq x y z
N MET A 1 28.80 -7.99 -10.42
CA MET A 1 27.55 -8.26 -9.68
C MET A 1 27.61 -7.46 -8.40
N THR A 2 26.99 -6.28 -8.43
CA THR A 2 26.74 -5.48 -7.23
C THR A 2 25.78 -6.30 -6.37
N ARG A 3 26.14 -6.49 -5.11
CA ARG A 3 25.34 -7.18 -4.10
C ARG A 3 24.14 -6.27 -3.82
N PRO A 4 22.86 -6.72 -3.89
CA PRO A 4 21.78 -5.88 -3.42
C PRO A 4 22.05 -5.68 -1.94
N SER A 5 22.30 -4.45 -1.53
CA SER A 5 22.13 -4.06 -0.14
C SER A 5 20.65 -4.17 0.15
N SER A 6 20.20 -5.40 0.43
CA SER A 6 18.87 -5.68 0.96
C SER A 6 18.81 -5.05 2.34
N VAL A 7 18.47 -3.77 2.36
CA VAL A 7 18.05 -3.09 3.58
C VAL A 7 16.56 -3.40 3.66
N ALA A 8 16.20 -4.27 4.60
CA ALA A 8 14.79 -4.49 4.89
C ALA A 8 14.20 -3.13 5.30
N LEU A 9 13.16 -2.71 4.58
CA LEU A 9 12.42 -1.50 4.91
C LEU A 9 11.67 -1.73 6.23
N GLU A 10 11.38 -0.64 6.93
CA GLU A 10 10.43 -0.68 8.03
C GLU A 10 9.07 -1.13 7.46
N PRO A 11 8.35 -2.09 8.08
CA PRO A 11 7.08 -2.61 7.54
C PRO A 11 6.08 -1.52 7.18
N GLU A 12 6.01 -0.47 7.99
CA GLU A 12 5.15 0.69 7.82
C GLU A 12 5.49 1.46 6.53
N VAL A 13 6.79 1.62 6.25
CA VAL A 13 7.30 2.25 5.03
C VAL A 13 7.01 1.37 3.80
N ALA A 14 7.24 0.06 3.91
CA ALA A 14 6.95 -0.89 2.84
C ALA A 14 5.44 -0.92 2.50
N ILE A 15 4.57 -0.89 3.50
CA ILE A 15 3.11 -0.84 3.32
C ILE A 15 2.69 0.46 2.63
N ALA A 16 3.21 1.61 3.07
CA ALA A 16 2.91 2.90 2.48
C ALA A 16 3.35 2.97 1.00
N ILE A 17 4.54 2.44 0.68
CA ILE A 17 5.05 2.36 -0.70
C ILE A 17 4.11 1.53 -1.59
N LEU A 18 3.71 0.33 -1.14
CA LEU A 18 2.86 -0.55 -1.94
C LEU A 18 1.47 0.04 -2.19
N GLY A 19 0.92 0.75 -1.21
CA GLY A 19 -0.33 1.49 -1.37
C GLY A 19 -0.19 2.73 -2.26
N LEU A 20 0.93 3.43 -2.21
CA LEU A 20 1.15 4.57 -3.09
C LEU A 20 1.29 4.13 -4.56
N PHE A 21 2.00 3.03 -4.81
CA PHE A 21 2.14 2.50 -6.17
C PHE A 21 0.82 1.97 -6.74
N SER A 22 -0.18 1.62 -5.92
CA SER A 22 -1.49 1.23 -6.45
C SER A 22 -2.24 2.40 -7.07
N ALA A 23 -2.20 3.60 -6.47
CA ALA A 23 -2.76 4.83 -7.08
C ALA A 23 -1.98 5.30 -8.32
N ALA A 24 -0.68 5.01 -8.39
CA ALA A 24 0.14 5.44 -9.52
C ALA A 24 0.12 4.44 -10.70
N ALA A 25 -0.59 3.31 -10.58
CA ALA A 25 -0.52 2.21 -11.54
C ALA A 25 -1.09 2.56 -12.92
N ASP A 26 -2.04 3.51 -12.98
CA ASP A 26 -2.63 3.99 -14.22
C ASP A 26 -1.75 5.04 -14.96
N GLY A 27 -0.70 5.54 -14.30
CA GLY A 27 0.23 6.54 -14.81
C GLY A 27 -0.25 7.99 -14.72
N GLU A 28 -1.37 8.29 -14.05
CA GLU A 28 -1.82 9.66 -13.77
C GLU A 28 -1.11 10.27 -12.55
N GLY A 29 -0.49 9.42 -11.71
CA GLY A 29 0.27 9.81 -10.52
C GLY A 29 -0.63 10.25 -9.38
N ILE A 30 -0.05 10.43 -8.18
CA ILE A 30 -0.86 10.66 -6.97
C ILE A 30 -1.36 12.10 -6.92
N SER A 31 -2.68 12.30 -6.84
CA SER A 31 -3.28 13.61 -6.64
C SER A 31 -3.20 14.06 -5.17
N SER A 32 -3.26 15.38 -4.92
CA SER A 32 -3.30 15.90 -3.55
C SER A 32 -4.53 15.46 -2.75
N THR A 33 -5.59 15.03 -3.45
CA THR A 33 -6.79 14.46 -2.82
C THR A 33 -6.50 13.04 -2.32
N GLU A 34 -5.84 12.22 -3.14
CA GLU A 34 -5.41 10.88 -2.76
C GLU A 34 -4.38 10.93 -1.63
N GLU A 35 -3.43 11.86 -1.66
CA GLU A 35 -2.43 12.03 -0.60
C GLU A 35 -3.08 12.35 0.76
N TYR A 36 -4.05 13.27 0.79
CA TYR A 36 -4.79 13.60 2.02
C TYR A 36 -5.71 12.44 2.47
N ALA A 37 -6.36 11.78 1.52
CA ALA A 37 -7.18 10.62 1.81
C ALA A 37 -6.35 9.45 2.32
N LEU A 38 -5.11 9.29 1.85
CA LEU A 38 -4.20 8.21 2.25
C LEU A 38 -3.93 8.24 3.76
N SER A 39 -3.62 9.39 4.36
CA SER A 39 -3.38 9.47 5.80
C SER A 39 -4.64 9.13 6.61
N GLU A 40 -5.81 9.63 6.19
CA GLU A 40 -7.10 9.29 6.77
C GLU A 40 -7.40 7.79 6.67
N PHE A 41 -7.11 7.15 5.54
CA PHE A 41 -7.34 5.72 5.33
C PHE A 41 -6.31 4.85 6.05
N LEU A 42 -5.04 5.25 6.09
CA LEU A 42 -4.00 4.58 6.86
C LEU A 42 -4.36 4.54 8.33
N SER A 43 -4.91 5.63 8.90
CA SER A 43 -5.37 5.64 10.30
C SER A 43 -6.43 4.56 10.63
N ARG A 44 -7.11 4.00 9.63
CA ARG A 44 -8.09 2.90 9.77
C ARG A 44 -7.45 1.52 9.75
N VAL A 45 -6.19 1.42 9.33
CA VAL A 45 -5.40 0.19 9.37
C VAL A 45 -4.78 0.08 10.75
N GLU A 46 -5.00 -1.05 11.44
CA GLU A 46 -4.53 -1.30 12.82
C GLU A 46 -3.06 -0.93 13.04
N LEU A 47 -2.21 -1.08 12.02
CA LEU A 47 -0.79 -0.73 12.09
C LEU A 47 -0.52 0.78 12.30
N PHE A 48 -1.40 1.66 11.82
CA PHE A 48 -1.23 3.11 11.87
C PHE A 48 -2.26 3.80 12.78
N GLU A 49 -3.02 3.05 13.60
CA GLU A 49 -4.09 3.62 14.44
C GLU A 49 -3.57 4.67 15.45
N ASP A 50 -2.33 4.51 15.89
CA ASP A 50 -1.67 5.37 16.88
C ASP A 50 -0.78 6.46 16.24
N TYR A 51 -0.74 6.57 14.91
CA TYR A 51 0.08 7.57 14.22
C TYR A 51 -0.47 8.98 14.45
N SER A 52 0.41 9.91 14.83
CA SER A 52 0.12 11.34 14.86
C SER A 52 0.33 11.98 13.48
N GLU A 53 -0.10 13.24 13.32
CA GLU A 53 0.19 14.04 12.12
C GLU A 53 1.71 14.12 11.85
N GLU A 54 2.52 14.24 12.90
CA GLU A 54 4.00 14.28 12.79
C GLU A 54 4.57 12.92 12.33
N ASP A 55 3.99 11.80 12.77
CA ASP A 55 4.42 10.46 12.33
C ASP A 55 4.09 10.20 10.85
N PHE A 56 2.94 10.70 10.37
CA PHE A 56 2.58 10.63 8.96
C PHE A 56 3.44 11.54 8.07
N GLU A 57 3.86 12.71 8.58
CA GLU A 57 4.82 13.59 7.89
C GLU A 57 6.17 12.86 7.73
N GLU A 58 6.71 12.28 8.81
CA GLU A 58 7.98 11.53 8.75
C GLU A 58 7.87 10.30 7.81
N LEU A 59 6.76 9.57 7.85
CA LEU A 59 6.51 8.44 6.94
C LEU A 59 6.53 8.90 5.48
N THR A 60 5.83 9.99 5.17
CA THR A 60 5.76 10.56 3.83
C THR A 60 7.16 10.98 3.36
N GLU A 61 7.94 11.68 4.18
CA GLU A 61 9.30 12.08 3.85
C GLU A 61 10.20 10.86 3.52
N LYS A 62 10.10 9.78 4.31
CA LYS A 62 10.84 8.53 4.04
C LYS A 62 10.44 7.89 2.72
N VAL A 63 9.13 7.78 2.46
CA VAL A 63 8.59 7.18 1.23
C VAL A 63 9.03 7.97 0.00
N VAL A 64 8.92 9.30 0.04
CA VAL A 64 9.36 10.18 -1.06
C VAL A 64 10.85 10.04 -1.32
N SER A 65 11.69 10.06 -0.28
CA SER A 65 13.13 9.86 -0.44
C SER A 65 13.45 8.55 -1.16
N LEU A 66 12.81 7.44 -0.75
CA LEU A 66 13.04 6.13 -1.36
C LEU A 66 12.61 6.08 -2.83
N ILE A 67 11.48 6.70 -3.18
CA ILE A 67 11.00 6.77 -4.57
C ILE A 67 11.93 7.60 -5.44
N GLU A 68 12.57 8.63 -4.90
CA GLU A 68 13.57 9.43 -5.62
C GLU A 68 14.92 8.70 -5.78
N GLU A 69 15.24 7.77 -4.88
CA GLU A 69 16.53 7.09 -4.80
C GLU A 69 16.57 5.73 -5.53
N GLU A 70 15.44 5.02 -5.63
CA GLU A 70 15.37 3.65 -6.15
C GLU A 70 14.48 3.50 -7.39
N GLU A 71 14.72 2.45 -8.18
CA GLU A 71 13.83 2.13 -9.31
C GLU A 71 12.51 1.52 -8.78
N PRO A 72 11.34 1.87 -9.36
CA PRO A 72 10.04 1.41 -8.86
C PRO A 72 9.93 -0.11 -8.69
N GLU A 73 10.46 -0.88 -9.66
CA GLU A 73 10.43 -2.35 -9.62
C GLU A 73 11.25 -2.93 -8.45
N ASP A 74 12.41 -2.34 -8.17
CA ASP A 74 13.26 -2.74 -7.04
C ASP A 74 12.60 -2.37 -5.71
N LEU A 75 11.96 -1.20 -5.64
CA LEU A 75 11.31 -0.72 -4.42
C LEU A 75 10.06 -1.55 -4.06
N ILE A 76 9.27 -1.95 -5.05
CA ILE A 76 8.13 -2.88 -4.87
C ILE A 76 8.64 -4.24 -4.37
N ALA A 77 9.67 -4.79 -5.01
CA ALA A 77 10.25 -6.08 -4.59
C ALA A 77 10.78 -6.04 -3.15
N GLN A 78 11.54 -4.99 -2.80
CA GLN A 78 12.05 -4.78 -1.45
C GLN A 78 10.94 -4.59 -0.42
N SER A 79 9.86 -3.90 -0.79
CA SER A 79 8.70 -3.72 0.08
C SER A 79 8.04 -5.06 0.39
N ILE A 80 7.78 -5.90 -0.62
CA ILE A 80 7.20 -7.23 -0.41
C ILE A 80 8.10 -8.11 0.47
N GLU A 81 9.41 -8.10 0.24
CA GLU A 81 10.37 -8.86 1.06
C GLU A 81 10.42 -8.39 2.52
N SER A 82 10.05 -7.13 2.78
CA SER A 82 10.03 -6.51 4.11
C SER A 82 8.76 -6.83 4.93
N LEU A 83 7.83 -7.63 4.39
CA LEU A 83 6.57 -8.04 5.05
C LEU A 83 6.61 -9.54 5.44
N PRO A 84 7.35 -9.91 6.50
CA PRO A 84 7.60 -11.31 6.83
C PRO A 84 6.37 -12.06 7.39
N ASN A 85 5.40 -11.35 7.96
CA ASN A 85 4.25 -11.95 8.60
C ASN A 85 2.94 -11.66 7.84
N ARG A 86 1.95 -12.49 8.08
CA ARG A 86 0.64 -12.40 7.42
C ARG A 86 -0.05 -11.06 7.70
N GLY A 87 0.02 -10.53 8.92
CA GLY A 87 -0.62 -9.27 9.29
C GLY A 87 -0.11 -8.08 8.47
N TYR A 88 1.20 -7.96 8.29
CA TYR A 88 1.80 -6.92 7.45
C TYR A 88 1.42 -7.03 5.97
N ARG A 89 1.32 -8.27 5.46
CA ARG A 89 0.89 -8.49 4.07
C ARG A 89 -0.58 -8.11 3.88
N GLU A 90 -1.44 -8.49 4.83
CA GLU A 90 -2.84 -8.09 4.79
C GLU A 90 -3.00 -6.58 4.95
N ALA A 91 -2.20 -5.94 5.81
CA ALA A 91 -2.16 -4.48 5.94
C ALA A 91 -1.75 -3.80 4.63
N ALA A 92 -0.69 -4.27 3.96
CA ALA A 92 -0.29 -3.78 2.64
C ALA A 92 -1.42 -3.88 1.61
N TYR A 93 -2.10 -5.03 1.59
CA TYR A 93 -3.22 -5.25 0.66
C TYR A 93 -4.41 -4.34 0.97
N ILE A 94 -4.80 -4.21 2.25
CA ILE A 94 -5.85 -3.30 2.72
C ILE A 94 -5.51 -1.86 2.32
N THR A 95 -4.27 -1.41 2.55
CA THR A 95 -3.85 -0.07 2.15
C THR A 95 -4.01 0.12 0.66
N ALA A 96 -3.55 -0.81 -0.18
CA ALA A 96 -3.64 -0.69 -1.63
C ALA A 96 -5.10 -0.59 -2.14
N ILE A 97 -5.99 -1.45 -1.65
CA ILE A 97 -7.42 -1.38 -2.03
C ILE A 97 -8.08 -0.10 -1.52
N LEU A 98 -7.70 0.40 -0.34
CA LEU A 98 -8.19 1.65 0.21
C LEU A 98 -7.80 2.83 -0.67
N VAL A 99 -6.55 2.87 -1.13
CA VAL A 99 -6.05 3.93 -2.02
C VAL A 99 -6.82 3.92 -3.34
N VAL A 100 -6.88 2.75 -3.98
CA VAL A 100 -7.57 2.59 -5.27
C VAL A 100 -9.06 2.89 -5.16
N GLY A 101 -9.68 2.56 -4.03
CA GLY A 101 -11.10 2.83 -3.77
C GLY A 101 -11.42 4.29 -3.42
N ILE A 102 -10.44 5.21 -3.41
CA ILE A 102 -10.69 6.65 -3.20
C ILE A 102 -11.50 7.23 -4.35
N ASP A 103 -11.20 6.79 -5.57
CA ASP A 103 -11.83 7.29 -6.78
C ASP A 103 -13.18 6.63 -7.05
N GLU A 104 -14.08 7.38 -7.69
CA GLU A 104 -15.41 6.87 -8.06
C GLU A 104 -15.35 5.75 -9.11
N GLU A 105 -14.26 5.69 -9.88
CA GLU A 105 -14.00 4.68 -10.90
C GLU A 105 -12.59 4.13 -10.70
N VAL A 106 -12.46 2.81 -10.65
CA VAL A 106 -11.16 2.12 -10.57
C VAL A 106 -10.72 1.68 -11.97
N PRO A 107 -9.68 2.29 -12.57
CA PRO A 107 -9.16 1.90 -13.88
C PRO A 107 -8.72 0.43 -13.94
N GLU A 108 -8.79 -0.19 -15.12
CA GLU A 108 -8.35 -1.58 -15.33
C GLU A 108 -6.90 -1.81 -14.86
N ALA A 109 -6.01 -0.84 -15.08
CA ALA A 109 -4.61 -0.92 -14.69
C ALA A 109 -4.41 -1.04 -13.17
N GLU A 110 -5.23 -0.36 -12.38
CA GLU A 110 -5.18 -0.46 -10.91
C GLU A 110 -5.75 -1.80 -10.44
N GLN A 111 -6.82 -2.30 -11.07
CA GLN A 111 -7.37 -3.63 -10.74
C GLN A 111 -6.36 -4.75 -11.04
N ASP A 112 -5.65 -4.63 -12.16
CA ASP A 112 -4.57 -5.53 -12.53
C ASP A 112 -3.44 -5.48 -11.49
N TYR A 113 -3.00 -4.28 -11.10
CA TYR A 113 -1.99 -4.10 -10.05
C TYR A 113 -2.41 -4.71 -8.71
N ILE A 114 -3.65 -4.48 -8.26
CA ILE A 114 -4.18 -5.06 -7.01
C ILE A 114 -4.18 -6.59 -7.07
N SER A 115 -4.53 -7.16 -8.23
CA SER A 115 -4.53 -8.61 -8.44
C SER A 115 -3.11 -9.19 -8.39
N GLU A 116 -2.15 -8.55 -9.06
CA GLU A 116 -0.74 -8.95 -9.02
C GLU A 116 -0.15 -8.82 -7.62
N LEU A 117 -0.49 -7.74 -6.90
CA LEU A 117 -0.08 -7.51 -5.52
C LEU A 117 -0.64 -8.57 -4.58
N GLN A 118 -1.90 -8.98 -4.74
CA GLN A 118 -2.51 -10.06 -3.97
C GLN A 118 -1.68 -11.35 -4.08
N GLU A 119 -1.31 -11.74 -5.30
CA GLU A 119 -0.50 -12.93 -5.58
C GLU A 119 0.89 -12.80 -4.96
N ALA A 120 1.53 -11.64 -5.13
CA ALA A 120 2.87 -11.36 -4.60
C ALA A 120 2.93 -11.39 -3.06
N LEU A 121 1.86 -10.92 -2.40
CA LEU A 121 1.68 -10.99 -0.95
C LEU A 121 1.25 -12.38 -0.47
N ASN A 122 1.01 -13.33 -1.39
CA ASN A 122 0.58 -14.69 -1.11
C ASN A 122 -0.71 -14.69 -0.26
N ILE A 123 -1.69 -13.89 -0.70
CA ILE A 123 -3.03 -13.81 -0.13
C ILE A 123 -3.97 -14.63 -1.02
N SER A 124 -4.72 -15.56 -0.43
CA SER A 124 -5.71 -16.36 -1.16
C SER A 124 -6.91 -15.52 -1.56
N ASP A 125 -7.54 -15.83 -2.70
CA ASP A 125 -8.75 -15.15 -3.19
C ASP A 125 -9.85 -15.01 -2.11
N GLU A 126 -10.10 -16.10 -1.36
CA GLU A 126 -11.07 -16.10 -0.25
C GLU A 126 -10.74 -15.03 0.80
N ARG A 127 -9.45 -14.88 1.13
CA ARG A 127 -8.99 -13.91 2.12
C ARG A 127 -8.98 -12.50 1.56
N ALA A 128 -8.61 -12.32 0.29
CA ALA A 128 -8.66 -11.03 -0.38
C ALA A 128 -10.10 -10.48 -0.38
N GLN A 129 -11.08 -11.32 -0.73
CA GLN A 129 -12.50 -10.96 -0.67
C GLN A 129 -12.94 -10.59 0.75
N GLU A 130 -12.56 -11.38 1.78
CA GLU A 130 -12.85 -11.04 3.18
C GLU A 130 -12.30 -9.67 3.59
N LEU A 131 -11.11 -9.30 3.11
CA LEU A 131 -10.50 -8.01 3.42
C LEU A 131 -11.22 -6.87 2.70
N ILE A 132 -11.59 -7.06 1.43
CA ILE A 132 -12.39 -6.10 0.67
C ILE A 132 -13.75 -5.87 1.35
N ASP A 133 -14.44 -6.95 1.73
CA ASP A 133 -15.72 -6.88 2.41
C ASP A 133 -15.59 -6.21 3.79
N ALA A 134 -14.50 -6.43 4.52
CA ALA A 134 -14.27 -5.77 5.81
C ALA A 134 -14.04 -4.25 5.69
N VAL A 135 -13.52 -3.79 4.54
CA VAL A 135 -13.18 -2.39 4.29
C VAL A 135 -14.33 -1.63 3.63
N PHE A 136 -14.98 -2.24 2.64
CA PHE A 136 -15.98 -1.61 1.77
C PHE A 136 -17.37 -2.22 1.89
N GLY A 137 -17.52 -3.36 2.56
CA GLY A 137 -18.81 -3.97 2.79
C GLY A 137 -19.66 -3.05 3.65
N GLU A 138 -20.83 -2.66 3.12
CA GLU A 138 -21.86 -2.03 3.92
C GLU A 138 -22.22 -3.00 5.05
N GLU A 139 -22.22 -2.54 6.32
CA GLU A 139 -22.93 -3.27 7.36
C GLU A 139 -24.40 -3.28 6.95
N GLU A 140 -24.85 -4.36 6.31
CA GLU A 140 -26.28 -4.65 6.15
C GLU A 140 -26.86 -4.90 7.55
N GLU A 141 -27.23 -3.82 8.26
CA GLU A 141 -28.17 -3.85 9.39
C GLU A 141 -29.57 -3.33 9.00
#